data_AF-A0A3P8UC47-F1
#
_entry.id   AF-A0A3P8UC47-F1
#
_cell.length_a   1.000
_cell.length_b   1.000
_cell.length_c   1.000
_cell.angle_alpha   90.00
_cell.angle_beta   90.00
_cell.angle_gamma   90.00
#
_symmetry.space_group_name_H-M   'P 1'
#
loop_
_entity.id
_entity.type
_entity.pdbx_description
1 polymer ?
#
loop_
_entity_poly.entity_id
_entity_poly.type
_entity_poly.pdbx_seq_one_letter_code
_entity_poly.pdbx_strand_id
1 'polypeptide(L)'
;MSPDLTQSWESELTSIQHSLKFVLKLKEEFVCPVCRGVVLNAQQNSCGHIYCFHFYLNGDGEGRGTHLSLYVVLMPGDFDELLLWPFRQTVSLSILDQSGARNHHSLSFRPDPASRSFFRPDPKSVGNLAVGFSCFCPLNQLEAGKNAIYVRDDTLFVKAKVDMSGLEHL
;
A
#
# COMPACT_ATOMS: atom_id res chain seq x y z
N MET A 1 15.55 3.60 27.89
CA MET A 1 16.00 2.93 26.65
C MET A 1 14.95 1.89 26.31
N SER A 2 14.00 2.25 25.45
CA SER A 2 12.97 1.35 24.95
C SER A 2 13.58 0.43 23.89
N PRO A 3 13.25 -0.87 23.86
CA PRO A 3 13.76 -1.75 22.81
C PRO A 3 13.19 -1.35 21.46
N ASP A 4 14.07 -1.39 20.47
CA ASP A 4 13.81 -1.08 19.08
C ASP A 4 12.83 -2.11 18.49
N LEU A 5 11.60 -1.70 18.16
CA LEU A 5 10.55 -2.57 17.61
C LEU A 5 10.92 -3.17 16.24
N THR A 6 12.01 -2.70 15.63
CA THR A 6 12.57 -3.17 14.37
C THR A 6 13.30 -4.52 14.47
N GLN A 7 13.63 -5.00 15.66
CA GLN A 7 14.49 -6.19 15.84
C GLN A 7 13.74 -7.53 15.95
N SER A 8 12.41 -7.52 15.99
CA SER A 8 11.64 -8.75 16.29
C SER A 8 11.22 -9.57 15.06
N TRP A 9 11.38 -9.07 13.84
CA TRP A 9 10.91 -9.77 12.63
C TRP A 9 12.02 -10.44 11.83
N GLU A 10 13.29 -10.05 12.06
CA GLU A 10 14.46 -10.63 11.36
C GLU A 10 14.69 -12.10 11.72
N SER A 11 14.26 -12.53 12.91
CA SER A 11 14.47 -13.89 13.44
C SER A 11 13.44 -14.92 12.96
N GLU A 12 12.31 -14.51 12.35
CA GLU A 12 11.30 -15.44 11.82
C GLU A 12 11.47 -15.74 10.31
N LEU A 13 12.36 -15.04 9.61
CA LEU A 13 12.61 -15.21 8.17
C LEU A 13 13.48 -16.42 7.81
N THR A 14 13.97 -17.17 8.80
CA THR A 14 14.80 -18.37 8.56
C THR A 14 14.01 -19.67 8.39
N SER A 15 12.68 -19.63 8.54
CA SER A 15 11.82 -20.83 8.48
C SER A 15 10.94 -20.91 7.22
N ILE A 16 10.95 -19.90 6.34
CA ILE A 16 10.09 -19.88 5.15
C ILE A 16 10.94 -19.95 3.88
N GLN A 17 10.62 -20.95 3.05
CA GLN A 17 11.29 -21.37 1.83
C GLN A 17 11.00 -20.43 0.64
N HIS A 18 11.29 -19.14 0.81
CA HIS A 18 11.31 -18.16 -0.28
C HIS A 18 12.75 -17.61 -0.43
N SER A 19 13.20 -17.47 -1.67
CA SER A 19 14.49 -16.90 -2.05
C SER A 19 14.55 -15.37 -1.88
N LEU A 20 13.40 -14.69 -1.85
CA LEU A 20 13.33 -13.25 -1.64
C LEU A 20 13.53 -12.90 -0.17
N LYS A 21 14.65 -12.21 0.10
CA LYS A 21 14.91 -11.54 1.37
C LYS A 21 14.66 -10.05 1.18
N PHE A 22 13.47 -9.60 1.56
CA PHE A 22 13.10 -8.20 1.44
C PHE A 22 13.84 -7.33 2.48
N VAL A 23 14.58 -6.33 2.01
CA VAL A 23 15.24 -5.34 2.87
C VAL A 23 14.39 -4.07 2.88
N LEU A 24 13.76 -3.75 4.01
CA LEU A 24 12.84 -2.61 4.20
C LEU A 24 13.55 -1.24 4.33
N LYS A 25 14.76 -1.06 3.79
CA LYS A 25 15.41 0.26 3.82
C LYS A 25 14.88 1.13 2.68
N LEU A 26 13.71 1.72 2.91
CA LEU A 26 13.21 2.82 2.08
C LEU A 26 14.08 4.05 2.33
N LYS A 27 14.43 4.78 1.27
CA LYS A 27 15.01 6.12 1.44
C LYS A 27 13.97 6.99 2.15
N GLU A 28 14.42 7.88 3.03
CA GLU A 28 13.54 8.72 3.86
C GLU A 28 12.54 9.55 3.03
N GLU A 29 12.92 9.92 1.79
CA GLU A 29 12.04 10.59 0.81
C GLU A 29 10.80 9.78 0.39
N PHE A 30 10.81 8.46 0.60
CA PHE A 30 9.71 7.54 0.33
C PHE A 30 9.01 7.08 1.62
N VAL A 31 9.30 7.70 2.77
CA VAL A 31 8.73 7.33 4.07
C VAL A 31 7.71 8.39 4.51
N CYS A 32 6.53 7.92 4.92
CA CYS A 32 5.47 8.79 5.42
C CYS A 32 5.88 9.41 6.75
N PRO A 33 5.87 10.74 6.90
CA PRO A 33 6.22 11.37 8.17
C PRO A 33 5.20 11.06 9.27
N VAL A 34 3.98 10.65 8.91
CA VAL A 34 2.90 10.35 9.86
C VAL A 34 2.93 8.89 10.32
N CYS A 35 2.84 7.94 9.38
CA CYS A 35 2.71 6.51 9.72
C CYS A 35 3.98 5.69 9.48
N ARG A 36 5.07 6.30 8.99
CA ARG A 36 6.32 5.62 8.60
C ARG A 36 6.17 4.54 7.50
N GLY A 37 5.00 4.46 6.85
CA GLY A 37 4.75 3.62 5.66
C GLY A 37 5.37 4.19 4.38
N VAL A 38 5.20 3.50 3.24
CA VAL A 38 5.72 3.97 1.95
C VAL A 38 4.84 5.10 1.41
N VAL A 39 5.45 6.21 1.02
CA VAL A 39 4.81 7.29 0.27
C VAL A 39 5.18 7.16 -1.19
N LEU A 40 4.16 6.98 -2.04
CA LEU A 40 4.29 7.16 -3.48
C LEU A 40 3.99 8.62 -3.80
N ASN A 41 5.03 9.45 -3.96
CA ASN A 41 4.94 10.88 -4.29
C ASN A 41 3.92 11.63 -3.40
N ALA A 42 4.36 12.19 -2.26
CA ALA A 42 3.57 13.14 -1.47
C ALA A 42 3.29 14.41 -2.31
N GLN A 43 2.30 14.31 -3.16
CA GLN A 43 1.65 15.39 -3.86
C GLN A 43 0.18 15.13 -3.62
N GLN A 44 -0.49 16.12 -3.02
CA GLN A 44 -1.93 16.16 -2.88
C GLN A 44 -2.53 15.74 -4.23
N ASN A 45 -3.15 14.56 -4.23
CA ASN A 45 -3.99 14.14 -5.34
C ASN A 45 -4.99 15.26 -5.67
N SER A 46 -5.41 15.36 -6.92
CA SER A 46 -6.32 16.42 -7.36
C SER A 46 -7.70 16.41 -6.69
N CYS A 47 -8.02 15.40 -5.85
CA CYS A 47 -9.23 15.38 -5.02
C CYS A 47 -9.05 15.94 -3.61
N GLY A 48 -7.84 16.34 -3.22
CA GLY A 48 -7.56 16.92 -1.90
C GLY A 48 -7.47 15.93 -0.73
N HIS A 49 -8.00 14.69 -0.85
CA HIS A 49 -7.95 13.68 0.21
C HIS A 49 -6.54 13.18 0.46
N ILE A 50 -6.06 13.21 1.70
CA ILE A 50 -4.75 12.64 2.03
C ILE A 50 -4.87 11.13 2.26
N TYR A 51 -3.96 10.35 1.66
CA TYR A 51 -3.82 8.93 1.96
C TYR A 51 -2.37 8.45 1.92
N CYS A 52 -2.13 7.34 2.61
CA CYS A 52 -0.88 6.59 2.57
C CYS A 52 -1.15 5.15 2.16
N PHE A 53 -0.10 4.44 1.74
CA PHE A 53 -0.18 3.03 1.41
C PHE A 53 0.73 2.20 2.32
N HIS A 54 0.24 1.04 2.77
CA HIS A 54 1.01 0.09 3.54
C HIS A 54 1.30 -1.13 2.68
N PHE A 55 2.56 -1.58 2.70
CA PHE A 55 3.06 -2.69 1.91
C PHE A 55 3.76 -3.67 2.85
N TYR A 56 3.23 -4.89 2.95
CA TYR A 56 3.82 -5.96 3.74
C TYR A 56 4.40 -6.98 2.78
N LEU A 57 5.72 -6.91 2.58
CA LEU A 57 6.43 -7.72 1.59
C LEU A 57 6.40 -9.22 1.92
N ASN A 58 6.38 -9.58 3.20
CA ASN A 58 6.16 -10.96 3.67
C ASN A 58 4.72 -11.21 4.13
N GLY A 59 3.78 -10.38 3.67
CA GLY A 59 2.37 -10.53 3.94
C GLY A 59 1.91 -10.11 5.33
N ASP A 60 0.62 -9.93 5.45
CA ASP A 60 -0.11 -9.58 6.67
C ASP A 60 -1.47 -10.30 6.70
N GLY A 61 -2.05 -10.45 7.89
CA GLY A 61 -3.31 -11.17 8.11
C GLY A 61 -3.28 -12.59 7.52
N GLU A 62 -4.28 -12.92 6.71
CA GLU A 62 -4.43 -14.21 6.04
C GLU A 62 -3.31 -14.51 5.02
N GLY A 63 -2.66 -13.48 4.49
CA GLY A 63 -1.57 -13.61 3.50
C GLY A 63 -0.18 -13.71 4.12
N ARG A 64 -0.06 -13.66 5.44
CA ARG A 64 1.23 -13.67 6.15
C ARG A 64 2.09 -14.86 5.73
N GLY A 65 3.34 -14.59 5.35
CA GLY A 65 4.35 -15.56 4.92
C GLY A 65 4.12 -16.17 3.54
N THR A 66 3.03 -15.82 2.83
CA THR A 66 2.64 -16.50 1.58
C THR A 66 2.31 -15.53 0.44
N HIS A 67 1.91 -14.30 0.76
CA HIS A 67 1.55 -13.27 -0.20
C HIS A 67 2.24 -11.95 0.15
N LEU A 68 2.42 -11.10 -0.86
CA LEU A 68 2.51 -9.66 -0.68
C LEU A 68 1.13 -9.14 -0.25
N SER A 69 1.07 -8.22 0.71
CA SER A 69 -0.18 -7.57 1.13
C SER A 69 -0.10 -6.05 0.96
N LEU A 70 -1.13 -5.47 0.34
CA LEU A 70 -1.17 -4.04 0.01
C LEU A 70 -2.44 -3.38 0.55
N TYR A 71 -2.29 -2.23 1.20
CA TYR A 71 -3.39 -1.49 1.79
C TYR A 71 -3.28 0.01 1.53
N VAL A 72 -4.41 0.70 1.62
CA VAL A 72 -4.53 2.16 1.67
C VAL A 72 -5.07 2.59 3.02
N VAL A 73 -4.62 3.75 3.49
CA VAL A 73 -5.05 4.41 4.72
C VAL A 73 -5.45 5.83 4.37
N LEU A 74 -6.68 6.24 4.67
CA LEU A 74 -7.07 7.65 4.63
C LEU A 74 -6.49 8.37 5.85
N MET A 75 -5.86 9.52 5.64
CA MET A 75 -5.23 10.33 6.67
C MET A 75 -5.94 11.68 6.78
N PRO A 76 -5.96 12.30 7.97
CA PRO A 76 -6.53 13.64 8.10
C PRO A 76 -5.77 14.64 7.23
N GLY A 77 -6.51 15.54 6.59
CA GLY A 77 -5.98 16.63 5.77
C GLY A 77 -6.59 17.98 6.11
N ASP A 78 -5.82 19.04 5.86
CA ASP A 78 -6.22 20.42 6.19
C ASP A 78 -7.48 20.88 5.45
N PHE A 79 -7.80 20.26 4.31
CA PHE A 79 -8.95 20.60 3.47
C PHE A 79 -10.14 19.65 3.66
N ASP A 80 -10.11 18.72 4.62
CA ASP A 80 -11.13 17.66 4.76
C ASP A 80 -12.56 18.20 4.95
N GLU A 81 -12.73 19.44 5.40
CA GLU A 81 -14.03 20.12 5.52
C GLU A 81 -14.68 20.46 4.19
N LEU A 82 -13.87 20.61 3.14
CA LEU A 82 -14.30 20.95 1.79
C LEU A 82 -14.55 19.69 0.94
N LEU A 83 -14.15 18.52 1.43
CA LEU A 83 -14.18 17.28 0.68
C LEU A 83 -15.46 16.48 0.93
N LEU A 84 -15.84 15.69 -0.07
CA LEU A 84 -16.96 14.75 0.04
C LEU A 84 -16.59 13.54 0.90
N TRP A 85 -17.50 13.18 1.79
CA TRP A 85 -17.40 12.02 2.67
C TRP A 85 -18.71 11.20 2.67
N PRO A 86 -18.65 9.86 2.86
CA PRO A 86 -17.44 9.04 2.93
C PRO A 86 -16.71 9.00 1.57
N PHE A 87 -15.41 8.69 1.57
CA PHE A 87 -14.60 8.53 0.37
C PHE A 87 -15.17 7.43 -0.53
N ARG A 88 -15.35 7.72 -1.84
CA ARG A 88 -16.06 6.82 -2.78
C ARG A 88 -15.24 6.40 -3.99
N GLN A 89 -14.02 6.91 -4.12
CA GLN A 89 -13.24 6.74 -5.32
C GLN A 89 -12.64 5.34 -5.38
N THR A 90 -12.76 4.69 -6.53
CA THR A 90 -12.20 3.36 -6.76
C THR A 90 -10.68 3.41 -6.60
N VAL A 91 -10.15 2.54 -5.76
CA VAL A 91 -8.70 2.40 -5.53
C VAL A 91 -8.21 1.19 -6.30
N SER A 92 -7.11 1.35 -7.03
CA SER A 92 -6.42 0.27 -7.75
C SER A 92 -4.98 0.18 -7.28
N LEU A 93 -4.56 -0.99 -6.84
CA LEU A 93 -3.19 -1.30 -6.41
C LEU A 93 -2.57 -2.28 -7.40
N SER A 94 -1.33 -2.05 -7.80
CA SER A 94 -0.66 -2.82 -8.84
C SER A 94 0.82 -3.05 -8.51
N ILE A 95 1.33 -4.25 -8.79
CA ILE A 95 2.77 -4.47 -8.99
C ILE A 95 3.08 -4.45 -10.49
N LEU A 96 4.17 -3.77 -10.85
CA LEU A 96 4.49 -3.52 -12.25
C LEU A 96 5.46 -4.58 -12.78
N ASP A 97 5.01 -5.33 -13.78
CA ASP A 97 5.87 -6.13 -14.65
C ASP A 97 6.93 -5.26 -15.36
N GLN A 98 8.19 -5.65 -15.19
CA GLN A 98 9.38 -5.01 -15.73
C GLN A 98 9.90 -5.71 -17.00
N SER A 99 9.29 -6.81 -17.45
CA SER A 99 9.70 -7.56 -18.65
C SER A 99 9.51 -6.81 -19.98
N GLY A 100 8.72 -5.74 -19.98
CA GLY A 100 8.27 -5.04 -21.18
C GLY A 100 6.95 -5.57 -21.74
N ALA A 101 6.48 -6.74 -21.31
CA ALA A 101 5.17 -7.28 -21.69
C ALA A 101 3.99 -6.51 -21.07
N ARG A 102 4.26 -5.70 -20.02
CA ARG A 102 3.28 -4.88 -19.28
C ARG A 102 2.17 -5.74 -18.63
N ASN A 103 2.51 -6.96 -18.25
CA ASN A 103 1.63 -7.89 -17.52
C ASN A 103 1.57 -7.52 -16.04
N HIS A 104 1.14 -6.30 -15.72
CA HIS A 104 1.02 -5.83 -14.34
C HIS A 104 -0.06 -6.60 -13.59
N HIS A 105 0.22 -7.05 -12.37
CA HIS A 105 -0.80 -7.65 -11.50
C HIS A 105 -1.49 -6.54 -10.71
N SER A 106 -2.80 -6.42 -10.88
CA SER A 106 -3.60 -5.32 -10.31
C SER A 106 -4.87 -5.83 -9.66
N LEU A 107 -5.18 -5.31 -8.47
CA LEU A 107 -6.48 -5.49 -7.81
C LEU A 107 -7.07 -4.13 -7.50
N SER A 108 -8.39 -4.03 -7.64
CA SER A 108 -9.13 -2.80 -7.39
C SER A 108 -10.32 -3.06 -6.48
N PHE A 109 -10.67 -2.08 -5.67
CA PHE A 109 -11.88 -2.12 -4.87
C PHE A 109 -12.60 -0.77 -4.91
N ARG A 110 -13.93 -0.83 -4.79
CA ARG A 110 -14.76 0.36 -4.56
C ARG A 110 -14.97 0.50 -3.05
N PRO A 111 -14.67 1.66 -2.45
CA PRO A 111 -14.95 1.91 -1.05
C PRO A 111 -16.41 1.64 -0.69
N ASP A 112 -16.64 0.89 0.38
CA ASP A 112 -17.97 0.68 0.95
C ASP A 112 -18.39 1.92 1.75
N PRO A 113 -19.43 2.66 1.36
CA PRO A 113 -19.90 3.84 2.09
C PRO A 113 -20.37 3.57 3.52
N ALA A 114 -20.63 2.31 3.90
CA ALA A 114 -20.99 1.95 5.27
C ALA A 114 -19.75 1.71 6.16
N SER A 115 -18.57 1.51 5.57
CA SER A 115 -17.34 1.25 6.31
C SER A 115 -16.73 2.53 6.88
N ARG A 116 -16.49 2.53 8.19
CA ARG A 116 -15.85 3.64 8.90
C ARG A 116 -14.43 3.94 8.41
N SER A 117 -13.77 2.97 7.77
CA SER A 117 -12.44 3.18 7.18
C SER A 117 -12.42 4.24 6.08
N PHE A 118 -13.57 4.54 5.50
CA PHE A 118 -13.72 5.53 4.42
C PHE A 118 -14.40 6.83 4.89
N PHE A 119 -14.65 6.98 6.19
CA PHE A 119 -15.23 8.22 6.74
C PHE A 119 -14.14 9.29 6.87
N ARG A 120 -14.55 10.54 7.10
CA ARG A 120 -13.61 11.63 7.40
C ARG A 120 -12.73 11.22 8.59
N PRO A 121 -11.39 11.19 8.45
CA PRO A 121 -10.50 10.87 9.54
C PRO A 121 -10.66 11.85 10.70
N ASP A 122 -10.46 11.35 11.92
CA ASP A 122 -10.37 12.23 13.09
C ASP A 122 -9.09 13.10 12.95
N PRO A 123 -9.18 14.43 13.08
CA PRO A 123 -8.03 15.33 12.96
C PRO A 123 -6.88 15.03 13.93
N LYS A 124 -7.14 14.31 15.03
CA LYS A 124 -6.15 13.91 16.04
C LYS A 124 -5.60 12.50 15.81
N SER A 125 -6.11 11.77 14.82
CA SER A 125 -5.65 10.41 14.49
C SER A 125 -4.49 10.43 13.49
N VAL A 126 -3.71 9.35 13.44
CA VAL A 126 -2.69 9.13 12.39
C VAL A 126 -3.31 8.68 11.06
N GLY A 127 -4.57 8.27 11.07
CA GLY A 127 -5.29 7.75 9.91
C GLY A 127 -6.39 6.76 10.31
N ASN A 128 -7.25 6.44 9.34
CA ASN A 128 -8.28 5.43 9.49
C ASN A 128 -7.69 4.00 9.49
N LEU A 129 -8.56 3.00 9.72
CA LEU A 129 -8.18 1.61 9.55
C LEU A 129 -7.78 1.33 8.08
N ALA A 130 -6.64 0.67 7.90
CA ALA A 130 -6.13 0.29 6.58
C ALA A 130 -7.10 -0.67 5.87
N VAL A 131 -7.31 -0.46 4.57
CA VAL A 131 -8.16 -1.32 3.73
C VAL A 131 -7.42 -1.70 2.45
N GLY A 132 -7.57 -2.95 2.01
CA GLY A 132 -6.86 -3.46 0.84
C GLY A 132 -6.91 -4.98 0.78
N PHE A 133 -5.80 -5.59 0.40
CA PHE A 133 -5.71 -7.00 0.05
C PHE A 133 -4.61 -7.68 0.86
N SER A 134 -5.01 -8.49 1.85
CA SER A 134 -4.10 -9.37 2.60
C SER A 134 -3.44 -10.40 1.67
N CYS A 135 -4.20 -10.97 0.74
CA CYS A 135 -3.70 -11.91 -0.27
C CYS A 135 -3.57 -11.24 -1.64
N PHE A 136 -2.72 -10.21 -1.77
CA PHE A 136 -2.62 -9.44 -3.02
C PHE A 136 -1.92 -10.22 -4.14
N CYS A 137 -0.68 -10.69 -3.92
CA CYS A 137 0.09 -11.46 -4.90
C CYS A 137 0.90 -12.56 -4.19
N PRO A 138 0.76 -13.83 -4.58
CA PRO A 138 1.57 -14.92 -4.03
C PRO A 138 3.08 -14.66 -4.15
N LEU A 139 3.85 -14.96 -3.10
CA LEU A 139 5.30 -14.73 -3.11
C LEU A 139 6.03 -15.56 -4.17
N ASN A 140 5.58 -16.79 -4.42
CA ASN A 140 6.14 -17.64 -5.49
C ASN A 140 5.94 -17.04 -6.90
N GLN A 141 4.90 -16.24 -7.11
CA GLN A 141 4.65 -15.54 -8.37
C GLN A 141 5.57 -14.33 -8.54
N LEU A 142 5.96 -13.66 -7.45
CA LEU A 142 6.98 -12.61 -7.46
C LEU A 142 8.36 -13.18 -7.85
N GLU A 143 8.68 -14.39 -7.37
CA GLU A 143 9.97 -15.08 -7.57
C GLU A 143 10.13 -15.69 -8.95
N ALA A 144 9.11 -16.43 -9.39
CA ALA A 144 9.20 -17.31 -10.56
C ALA A 144 8.00 -17.12 -11.50
N GLY A 145 7.58 -15.87 -11.68
CA GLY A 145 6.52 -15.50 -12.62
C GLY A 145 6.84 -15.97 -14.04
N LYS A 146 6.01 -16.86 -14.60
CA LYS A 146 6.22 -17.39 -15.97
C LYS A 146 6.06 -16.32 -17.07
N ASN A 147 5.18 -15.35 -16.84
CA ASN A 147 4.76 -14.38 -17.86
C ASN A 147 5.04 -12.92 -17.47
N ALA A 148 5.72 -12.67 -16.35
CA ALA A 148 6.00 -11.35 -15.83
C ALA A 148 7.27 -11.38 -14.98
N ILE A 149 8.02 -10.27 -14.99
CA ILE A 149 9.20 -10.06 -14.14
C ILE A 149 8.86 -8.93 -13.18
N TYR A 150 8.40 -9.24 -11.97
CA TYR A 150 8.01 -8.22 -10.99
C TYR A 150 9.18 -7.67 -10.20
N VAL A 151 10.19 -8.50 -9.94
CA VAL A 151 11.42 -8.10 -9.25
C VAL A 151 12.58 -8.17 -10.25
N ARG A 152 13.34 -7.08 -10.35
CA ARG A 152 14.57 -6.98 -11.14
C ARG A 152 15.51 -6.04 -10.40
N ASP A 153 16.80 -6.38 -10.36
CA ASP A 153 17.84 -5.58 -9.69
C ASP A 153 17.43 -5.20 -8.26
N ASP A 154 16.97 -6.20 -7.49
CA ASP A 154 16.46 -6.08 -6.11
C ASP A 154 15.33 -5.02 -5.93
N THR A 155 14.64 -4.68 -7.01
CA THR A 155 13.63 -3.61 -7.04
C THR A 155 12.28 -4.14 -7.47
N LEU A 156 11.25 -3.81 -6.68
CA LEU A 156 9.83 -4.02 -6.98
C LEU A 156 9.17 -2.66 -7.16
N PHE A 157 8.46 -2.46 -8.27
CA PHE A 157 7.67 -1.25 -8.49
C PHE A 157 6.21 -1.49 -8.14
N VAL A 158 5.68 -0.64 -7.25
CA VAL A 158 4.28 -0.67 -6.86
C VAL A 158 3.61 0.62 -7.31
N LYS A 159 2.40 0.51 -7.84
CA LYS A 159 1.58 1.64 -8.28
C LYS A 159 0.25 1.60 -7.55
N ALA A 160 -0.12 2.73 -6.97
CA ALA A 160 -1.46 2.96 -6.49
C ALA A 160 -2.13 4.04 -7.35
N LYS A 161 -3.40 3.83 -7.69
CA LYS A 161 -4.21 4.77 -8.46
C LYS A 161 -5.56 4.93 -7.78
N VAL A 162 -5.98 6.17 -7.59
CA VAL A 162 -7.35 6.51 -7.23
C VAL A 162 -8.06 7.02 -8.48
N ASP A 163 -9.27 6.51 -8.73
CA ASP A 163 -10.09 6.98 -9.84
C ASP A 163 -10.68 8.36 -9.51
N MET A 164 -10.34 9.34 -10.33
CA MET A 164 -10.76 10.73 -10.14
C MET A 164 -12.04 11.05 -10.90
N SER A 165 -12.64 10.07 -11.58
CA SER A 165 -13.88 10.28 -12.32
C SER A 165 -15.00 10.78 -11.40
N GLY A 166 -15.71 11.82 -11.85
CA GLY A 166 -16.85 12.38 -11.13
C GLY A 166 -16.52 13.29 -9.93
N LEU A 167 -15.24 13.62 -9.69
CA LEU A 167 -14.89 14.74 -8.81
C LEU A 167 -14.90 16.03 -9.63
N GLU A 168 -15.74 16.98 -9.25
CA GLU A 168 -15.64 18.36 -9.74
C GLU A 168 -14.33 18.96 -9.23
N HIS A 169 -13.63 19.70 -10.10
CA HIS A 169 -12.47 20.48 -9.65
C HIS A 169 -13.00 21.59 -8.73
N LEU A 170 -12.67 21.49 -7.43
CA LEU A 170 -12.85 22.59 -6.47
C LEU A 170 -11.94 23.78 -6.86
#